data_AF-A0A966Y1L1-F1
#
_entry.id   AF-A0A966Y1L1-F1
#
_cell.length_a   1.000
_cell.length_b   1.000
_cell.length_c   1.000
_cell.angle_alpha   90.00
_cell.angle_beta   90.00
_cell.angle_gamma   90.00
#
_symmetry.space_group_name_H-M   'P 1'
#
loop_
_entity.id
_entity.type
_entity.pdbx_description
1 polymer ?
#
loop_
_entity_poly.entity_id
_entity_poly.type
_entity_poly.pdbx_seq_one_letter_code
_entity_poly.pdbx_strand_id
1 'polypeptide(L)'
;MRPVSHRESDAILGAMRQVALAGGHAISHADTASILAAGRYLLRRHDLEDISTLPAVEPADLVATLKDRELAAEATKYLAIMVMVDGALDTGKLARVLAYARALDIEANYLTEMVEAASGHLEWVLADMTMRNAESIVSEAWGSRPDPAQWILPYTGDKADPALVARYEALGRLPQNTFGKALWDFDKTNGYPFPGDPKALNAGFATPHDATHIISGYDTSYRGEILVSTFTAAMHPINPMAGHILPVIFNGHLGIKFNDVATPAKGGFDPDEFWHAWARGHDMTVDFFAPDWSAWDWVERDLEELRRYWNVTPPGRGR
;
A
#
# COMPACT_ATOMS: atom_id res chain seq x y z
N MET A 1 0.29 7.45 -15.66
CA MET A 1 -1.08 7.74 -15.22
C MET A 1 -1.91 8.29 -16.38
N ARG A 2 -3.16 7.85 -16.57
CA ARG A 2 -4.07 8.42 -17.57
C ARG A 2 -4.26 9.93 -17.32
N PRO A 3 -4.45 10.76 -18.36
CA PRO A 3 -4.90 12.14 -18.17
C PRO A 3 -6.29 12.17 -17.51
N VAL A 4 -6.37 12.74 -16.30
CA VAL A 4 -7.63 13.07 -15.62
C VAL A 4 -7.93 14.54 -15.94
N SER A 5 -9.14 14.81 -16.45
CA SER A 5 -9.56 16.18 -16.72
C SER A 5 -9.84 16.94 -15.43
N HIS A 6 -9.73 18.27 -15.46
CA HIS A 6 -10.00 19.11 -14.29
C HIS A 6 -11.40 18.85 -13.69
N ARG A 7 -12.39 18.60 -14.55
CA ARG A 7 -13.77 18.26 -14.14
C ARG A 7 -13.84 16.92 -13.42
N GLU A 8 -13.14 15.89 -13.91
CA GLU A 8 -13.05 14.59 -13.22
C GLU A 8 -12.32 14.76 -11.88
N SER A 9 -11.22 15.51 -11.84
CA SER A 9 -10.49 15.81 -10.60
C SER A 9 -11.36 16.52 -9.56
N ASP A 10 -12.07 17.59 -9.95
CA ASP A 10 -13.02 18.31 -9.08
C ASP A 10 -14.12 17.39 -8.55
N ALA A 11 -14.64 16.49 -9.39
CA ALA A 11 -15.67 15.54 -8.99
C ALA A 11 -15.15 14.54 -7.94
N ILE A 12 -13.96 13.96 -8.16
CA ILE A 12 -13.35 13.01 -7.23
C ILE A 12 -13.01 13.69 -5.91
N LEU A 13 -12.35 14.85 -5.93
CA LEU A 13 -11.98 15.60 -4.73
C LEU A 13 -13.21 16.10 -3.97
N GLY A 14 -14.24 16.57 -4.69
CA GLY A 14 -15.52 16.95 -4.10
C GLY A 14 -16.21 15.77 -3.41
N ALA A 15 -16.15 14.56 -3.99
CA ALA A 15 -16.65 13.35 -3.36
C ALA A 15 -15.83 12.95 -2.12
N MET A 16 -14.50 13.07 -2.15
CA MET A 16 -13.65 12.85 -0.96
C MET A 16 -14.03 13.81 0.16
N ARG A 17 -14.30 15.08 -0.16
CA ARG A 17 -14.80 16.07 0.81
C ARG A 17 -16.17 15.69 1.38
N GLN A 18 -17.09 15.17 0.56
CA GLN A 18 -18.38 14.70 1.06
C GLN A 18 -18.23 13.49 1.99
N VAL A 19 -17.28 12.59 1.73
CA VAL A 19 -16.94 11.50 2.66
C VAL A 19 -16.43 12.08 3.97
N ALA A 20 -15.48 13.03 3.95
CA ALA A 20 -14.97 13.67 5.17
C ALA A 20 -16.09 14.30 6.03
N LEU A 21 -17.05 14.98 5.39
CA LEU A 21 -18.22 15.58 6.07
C LEU A 21 -19.16 14.55 6.71
N ALA A 22 -19.17 13.30 6.23
CA ALA A 22 -20.06 12.27 6.73
C ALA A 22 -19.65 11.67 8.09
N GLY A 23 -18.43 11.96 8.58
CA GLY A 23 -17.94 11.47 9.88
C GLY A 23 -18.64 12.07 11.10
N GLY A 24 -19.60 12.99 10.92
CA GLY A 24 -20.37 13.58 12.02
C GLY A 24 -19.58 14.57 12.91
N HIS A 25 -18.38 14.94 12.49
CA HIS A 25 -17.53 15.95 13.11
C HIS A 25 -17.05 16.98 12.07
N ALA A 26 -16.41 18.07 12.53
CA ALA A 26 -15.77 19.01 11.62
C ALA A 26 -14.63 18.31 10.86
N ILE A 27 -14.45 18.64 9.58
CA ILE A 27 -13.38 18.08 8.73
C ILE A 27 -12.04 18.22 9.45
N SER A 28 -11.30 17.12 9.58
CA SER A 28 -10.05 17.11 10.34
C SER A 28 -8.87 17.64 9.54
N HIS A 29 -7.73 17.79 10.22
CA HIS A 29 -6.46 18.03 9.55
C HIS A 29 -6.08 16.86 8.62
N ALA A 30 -6.29 15.61 9.05
CA ALA A 30 -5.96 14.42 8.27
C ALA A 30 -6.83 14.31 7.01
N ASP A 31 -8.12 14.63 7.12
CA ASP A 31 -9.03 14.75 5.97
C ASP A 31 -8.53 15.80 4.97
N THR A 32 -8.25 17.00 5.47
CA THR A 32 -7.81 18.12 4.63
C THR A 32 -6.50 17.81 3.92
N ALA A 33 -5.50 17.33 4.67
CA ALA A 33 -4.20 16.96 4.12
C ALA A 33 -4.34 15.83 3.07
N SER A 34 -5.19 14.84 3.32
CA SER A 34 -5.43 13.75 2.37
C SER A 34 -6.04 14.25 1.05
N ILE A 35 -7.07 15.10 1.12
CA ILE A 35 -7.74 15.64 -0.08
C ILE A 35 -6.76 16.50 -0.89
N LEU A 36 -6.00 17.38 -0.24
CA LEU A 36 -5.01 18.24 -0.91
C LEU A 36 -3.90 17.41 -1.56
N ALA A 37 -3.40 16.39 -0.87
CA ALA A 37 -2.32 15.54 -1.37
C ALA A 37 -2.78 14.63 -2.52
N ALA A 38 -3.98 14.03 -2.43
CA ALA A 38 -4.58 13.31 -3.57
C ALA A 38 -4.76 14.25 -4.78
N GLY A 39 -5.22 15.50 -4.52
CA GLY A 39 -5.31 16.56 -5.51
C GLY A 39 -3.98 16.82 -6.21
N ARG A 40 -2.93 17.04 -5.42
CA ARG A 40 -1.59 17.35 -5.90
C ARG A 40 -0.94 16.20 -6.66
N TYR A 41 -0.91 15.00 -6.08
CA TYR A 41 -0.08 13.91 -6.58
C TYR A 41 -0.79 13.02 -7.60
N LEU A 42 -2.10 12.83 -7.48
CA LEU A 42 -2.85 11.91 -8.36
C LEU A 42 -3.76 12.65 -9.35
N LEU A 43 -4.32 13.80 -8.96
CA LEU A 43 -5.40 14.45 -9.72
C LEU A 43 -4.98 15.78 -10.38
N ARG A 44 -3.67 16.10 -10.38
CA ARG A 44 -3.06 17.26 -11.06
C ARG A 44 -3.68 18.62 -10.66
N ARG A 45 -4.16 18.72 -9.43
CA ARG A 45 -4.72 19.93 -8.81
C ARG A 45 -3.69 20.58 -7.90
N HIS A 46 -2.57 21.01 -8.49
CA HIS A 46 -1.49 21.68 -7.77
C HIS A 46 -1.90 23.07 -7.24
N ASP A 47 -2.94 23.66 -7.83
CA ASP A 47 -3.54 24.95 -7.51
C ASP A 47 -4.54 24.90 -6.34
N LEU A 48 -4.97 23.70 -5.92
CA LEU A 48 -5.94 23.56 -4.84
C LEU A 48 -5.25 23.79 -3.49
N GLU A 49 -5.63 24.89 -2.82
CA GLU A 49 -5.15 25.23 -1.48
C GLU A 49 -6.26 25.17 -0.43
N ASP A 50 -7.52 25.37 -0.83
CA ASP A 50 -8.69 25.35 0.05
C ASP A 50 -9.74 24.37 -0.45
N ILE A 51 -9.92 23.28 0.30
CA ILE A 51 -10.90 22.23 0.00
C ILE A 51 -12.36 22.74 0.11
N SER A 52 -12.61 23.88 0.77
CA SER A 52 -13.95 24.45 0.87
C SER A 52 -14.50 24.93 -0.48
N THR A 53 -13.61 25.18 -1.44
CA THR A 53 -13.94 25.59 -2.81
C THR A 53 -14.39 24.42 -3.70
N LEU A 54 -14.18 23.17 -3.26
CA LEU A 54 -14.57 21.99 -4.01
C LEU A 54 -16.10 21.86 -4.08
N PRO A 55 -16.64 21.39 -5.22
CA PRO A 55 -18.07 21.20 -5.36
C PRO A 55 -18.60 20.16 -4.37
N ALA A 56 -19.86 20.32 -3.95
CA ALA A 56 -20.59 19.25 -3.30
C ALA A 56 -21.02 18.25 -4.37
N VAL A 57 -20.40 17.07 -4.37
CA VAL A 57 -20.59 16.05 -5.40
C VAL A 57 -21.40 14.92 -4.79
N GLU A 58 -22.65 14.74 -5.18
CA GLU A 58 -23.45 13.57 -4.78
C GLU A 58 -23.09 12.33 -5.62
N PRO A 59 -23.48 11.11 -5.20
CA PRO A 59 -23.19 9.90 -5.98
C PRO A 59 -23.63 9.98 -7.45
N ALA A 60 -24.78 10.59 -7.73
CA ALA A 60 -25.26 10.79 -9.10
C ALA A 60 -24.38 11.74 -9.93
N ASP A 61 -23.78 12.76 -9.31
CA ASP A 61 -22.86 13.70 -9.98
C ASP A 61 -21.55 13.01 -10.36
N LEU A 62 -21.07 12.13 -9.49
CA LEU A 62 -19.86 11.35 -9.73
C LEU A 62 -20.08 10.37 -10.89
N VAL A 63 -21.22 9.67 -10.95
CA VAL A 63 -21.63 8.82 -12.09
C VAL A 63 -21.80 9.64 -13.38
N ALA A 64 -22.33 10.85 -13.27
CA ALA A 64 -22.50 11.74 -14.41
C ALA A 64 -21.14 12.18 -15.00
N THR A 65 -20.10 12.24 -14.18
CA THR A 65 -18.76 12.74 -14.56
C THR A 65 -17.79 11.63 -14.94
N LEU A 66 -17.69 10.58 -14.13
CA LEU A 66 -16.77 9.45 -14.35
C LEU A 66 -17.40 8.46 -15.33
N LYS A 67 -17.06 8.60 -16.62
CA LYS A 67 -17.51 7.68 -17.68
C LYS A 67 -16.61 6.47 -17.87
N ASP A 68 -15.42 6.53 -17.31
CA ASP A 68 -14.45 5.46 -17.35
C ASP A 68 -14.56 4.60 -16.08
N ARG A 69 -14.72 3.28 -16.27
CA ARG A 69 -14.88 2.33 -15.16
C ARG A 69 -13.59 2.15 -14.35
N GLU A 70 -12.41 2.23 -14.97
CA GLU A 70 -11.13 2.15 -14.27
C GLU A 70 -10.92 3.38 -13.39
N LEU A 71 -11.21 4.57 -13.92
CA LEU A 71 -11.14 5.81 -13.13
C LEU A 71 -12.16 5.81 -11.99
N ALA A 72 -13.36 5.29 -12.23
CA ALA A 72 -14.38 5.13 -11.18
C ALA A 72 -13.92 4.16 -10.07
N ALA A 73 -13.35 3.01 -10.46
CA ALA A 73 -12.77 2.04 -9.54
C ALA A 73 -11.64 2.66 -8.70
N GLU A 74 -10.75 3.40 -9.35
CA GLU A 74 -9.64 4.08 -8.69
C GLU A 74 -10.13 5.18 -7.73
N ALA A 75 -11.07 6.04 -8.18
CA ALA A 75 -11.70 7.04 -7.33
C ALA A 75 -12.36 6.41 -6.09
N THR A 76 -12.98 5.24 -6.22
CA THR A 76 -13.60 4.54 -5.09
C THR A 76 -12.58 4.07 -4.05
N LYS A 77 -11.36 3.69 -4.49
CA LYS A 77 -10.27 3.43 -3.55
C LYS A 77 -9.89 4.71 -2.79
N TYR A 78 -9.85 5.85 -3.47
CA TYR A 78 -9.51 7.12 -2.83
C TYR A 78 -10.53 7.52 -1.76
N LEU A 79 -11.82 7.34 -2.08
CA LEU A 79 -12.91 7.52 -1.12
C LEU A 79 -12.80 6.57 0.07
N ALA A 80 -12.43 5.31 -0.17
CA ALA A 80 -12.25 4.31 0.89
C ALA A 80 -11.13 4.66 1.88
N ILE A 81 -10.02 5.26 1.42
CA ILE A 81 -8.95 5.70 2.33
C ILE A 81 -9.46 6.74 3.34
N MET A 82 -10.32 7.67 2.90
CA MET A 82 -10.89 8.71 3.76
C MET A 82 -11.63 8.16 4.98
N VAL A 83 -12.07 6.90 4.95
CA VAL A 83 -12.75 6.24 6.08
C VAL A 83 -11.83 6.07 7.30
N MET A 84 -10.51 6.02 7.10
CA MET A 84 -9.54 5.64 8.13
C MET A 84 -8.46 6.69 8.42
N VAL A 85 -8.44 7.83 7.72
CA VAL A 85 -7.38 8.85 7.85
C VAL A 85 -7.25 9.38 9.28
N ASP A 86 -8.34 9.41 10.05
CA ASP A 86 -8.37 9.91 11.44
C ASP A 86 -7.93 8.90 12.50
N GLY A 87 -7.50 7.69 12.12
CA GLY A 87 -7.03 6.67 13.07
C GLY A 87 -8.16 5.85 13.69
N ALA A 88 -9.35 5.89 13.09
CA ALA A 88 -10.49 5.03 13.39
C ALA A 88 -11.18 4.62 12.09
N LEU A 89 -11.84 3.46 12.10
CA LEU A 89 -12.74 3.06 11.01
C LEU A 89 -14.08 3.78 11.20
N ASP A 90 -14.29 4.89 10.52
CA ASP A 90 -15.49 5.72 10.68
C ASP A 90 -16.69 5.17 9.90
N THR A 91 -17.75 4.76 10.60
CA THR A 91 -18.93 4.13 10.00
C THR A 91 -19.80 5.11 9.20
N GLY A 92 -19.79 6.41 9.54
CA GLY A 92 -20.47 7.46 8.78
C GLY A 92 -19.78 7.71 7.44
N LYS A 93 -18.45 7.82 7.46
CA LYS A 93 -17.63 7.90 6.23
C LYS A 93 -17.80 6.64 5.39
N LEU A 94 -17.76 5.45 6.00
CA LEU A 94 -17.95 4.18 5.30
C LEU A 94 -19.31 4.10 4.60
N ALA A 95 -20.40 4.44 5.29
CA ALA A 95 -21.73 4.47 4.68
C ALA A 95 -21.79 5.38 3.45
N ARG A 96 -21.11 6.53 3.50
CA ARG A 96 -21.02 7.45 2.36
C ARG A 96 -20.20 6.87 1.21
N VAL A 97 -19.07 6.21 1.48
CA VAL A 97 -18.27 5.49 0.46
C VAL A 97 -19.10 4.40 -0.22
N LEU A 98 -19.85 3.60 0.54
CA LEU A 98 -20.71 2.54 -0.01
C LEU A 98 -21.82 3.09 -0.90
N ALA A 99 -22.33 4.30 -0.61
CA ALA A 99 -23.29 4.97 -1.49
C ALA A 99 -22.66 5.37 -2.83
N TYR A 100 -21.42 5.88 -2.84
CA TYR A 100 -20.68 6.14 -4.09
C TYR A 100 -20.37 4.86 -4.84
N ALA A 101 -19.84 3.84 -4.16
CA ALA A 101 -19.49 2.56 -4.78
C ALA A 101 -20.71 1.91 -5.45
N ARG A 102 -21.87 1.90 -4.76
CA ARG A 102 -23.13 1.41 -5.33
C ARG A 102 -23.58 2.20 -6.55
N ALA A 103 -23.49 3.54 -6.50
CA ALA A 103 -23.89 4.37 -7.63
C ALA A 103 -22.99 4.16 -8.86
N LEU A 104 -21.70 3.95 -8.64
CA LEU A 104 -20.69 3.67 -9.67
C LEU A 104 -20.66 2.20 -10.12
N ASP A 105 -21.49 1.33 -9.54
CA ASP A 105 -21.51 -0.11 -9.83
C ASP A 105 -20.15 -0.79 -9.58
N ILE A 106 -19.53 -0.46 -8.44
CA ILE A 106 -18.24 -0.99 -8.01
C ILE A 106 -18.44 -1.90 -6.81
N GLU A 107 -18.13 -3.17 -7.02
CA GLU A 107 -18.00 -4.18 -6.00
C GLU A 107 -16.53 -4.55 -5.87
N ALA A 108 -16.01 -4.56 -4.65
CA ALA A 108 -14.62 -4.87 -4.39
C ALA A 108 -14.43 -5.48 -3.00
N ASN A 109 -13.50 -6.41 -2.89
CA ASN A 109 -13.23 -7.14 -1.65
C ASN A 109 -12.92 -6.21 -0.46
N TYR A 110 -12.15 -5.15 -0.71
CA TYR A 110 -11.79 -4.18 0.33
C TYR A 110 -12.98 -3.41 0.91
N LEU A 111 -14.07 -3.26 0.15
CA LEU A 111 -15.31 -2.67 0.66
C LEU A 111 -16.01 -3.64 1.61
N THR A 112 -16.03 -4.93 1.28
CA THR A 112 -16.54 -5.99 2.15
C THR A 112 -15.72 -6.07 3.43
N GLU A 113 -14.39 -6.09 3.35
CA GLU A 113 -13.50 -6.10 4.53
C GLU A 113 -13.78 -4.93 5.49
N MET A 114 -14.01 -3.72 4.97
CA MET A 114 -14.38 -2.57 5.80
C MET A 114 -15.76 -2.73 6.45
N VAL A 115 -16.75 -3.27 5.75
CA VAL A 115 -18.10 -3.53 6.32
C VAL A 115 -18.04 -4.60 7.41
N GLU A 116 -17.33 -5.68 7.16
CA GLU A 116 -17.17 -6.79 8.10
C GLU A 116 -16.37 -6.34 9.34
N ALA A 117 -15.33 -5.52 9.15
CA ALA A 117 -14.58 -4.91 10.25
C ALA A 117 -15.47 -3.99 11.10
N ALA A 118 -16.26 -3.12 10.46
CA ALA A 118 -17.22 -2.24 11.14
C ALA A 118 -18.32 -3.03 11.88
N SER A 119 -18.61 -4.26 11.43
CA SER A 119 -19.58 -5.17 12.04
C SER A 119 -18.98 -6.04 13.15
N GLY A 120 -17.67 -5.91 13.43
CA GLY A 120 -16.97 -6.64 14.48
C GLY A 120 -16.43 -8.02 14.07
N HIS A 121 -16.45 -8.36 12.78
CA HIS A 121 -15.99 -9.65 12.26
C HIS A 121 -14.48 -9.65 11.96
N LEU A 122 -13.66 -9.17 12.90
CA LEU A 122 -12.23 -8.98 12.68
C LEU A 122 -11.47 -10.27 12.35
N GLU A 123 -11.83 -11.40 12.93
CA GLU A 123 -11.16 -12.68 12.63
C GLU A 123 -11.25 -13.04 11.14
N TRP A 124 -12.44 -12.87 10.55
CA TRP A 124 -12.65 -13.10 9.12
C TRP A 124 -11.86 -12.09 8.27
N VAL A 125 -11.89 -10.81 8.65
CA VAL A 125 -11.18 -9.74 7.93
C VAL A 125 -9.68 -9.99 7.92
N LEU A 126 -9.09 -10.34 9.06
CA LEU A 126 -7.66 -10.61 9.17
C LEU A 126 -7.26 -11.85 8.35
N ALA A 127 -8.10 -12.89 8.34
CA ALA A 127 -7.87 -14.09 7.53
C ALA A 127 -7.94 -13.79 6.03
N ASP A 128 -8.93 -13.02 5.60
CA ASP A 128 -9.09 -12.64 4.18
C ASP A 128 -7.96 -11.71 3.73
N MET A 129 -7.63 -10.67 4.49
CA MET A 129 -6.46 -9.80 4.23
C MET A 129 -5.16 -10.59 4.10
N THR A 130 -4.94 -11.57 4.99
CA THR A 130 -3.77 -12.46 4.94
C THR A 130 -3.75 -13.27 3.64
N MET A 131 -4.90 -13.83 3.24
CA MET A 131 -5.03 -14.58 1.99
C MET A 131 -4.80 -13.69 0.76
N ARG A 132 -5.41 -12.50 0.74
CA ARG A 132 -5.29 -11.53 -0.36
C ARG A 132 -3.86 -11.01 -0.53
N ASN A 133 -3.15 -10.79 0.59
CA ASN A 133 -1.72 -10.48 0.58
C ASN A 133 -0.91 -11.66 0.01
N ALA A 134 -1.18 -12.88 0.46
CA ALA A 134 -0.49 -14.08 -0.01
C ALA A 134 -0.65 -14.30 -1.53
N GLU A 135 -1.87 -14.16 -2.06
CA GLU A 135 -2.17 -14.20 -3.50
C GLU A 135 -1.44 -13.12 -4.30
N SER A 136 -1.35 -11.92 -3.73
CA SER A 136 -0.62 -10.80 -4.33
C SER A 136 0.88 -11.10 -4.42
N ILE A 137 1.48 -11.64 -3.35
CA ILE A 137 2.91 -11.97 -3.32
C ILE A 137 3.28 -13.01 -4.38
N VAL A 138 2.43 -14.01 -4.61
CA VAL A 138 2.69 -15.07 -5.59
C VAL A 138 2.15 -14.73 -6.98
N SER A 139 1.50 -13.58 -7.15
CA SER A 139 0.86 -13.12 -8.38
C SER A 139 -0.15 -14.08 -9.00
N GLU A 140 -0.82 -14.90 -8.18
CA GLU A 140 -1.85 -15.83 -8.62
C GLU A 140 -2.76 -16.27 -7.47
N ALA A 141 -3.83 -16.99 -7.79
CA ALA A 141 -4.68 -17.61 -6.78
C ALA A 141 -3.88 -18.56 -5.88
N TRP A 142 -4.13 -18.54 -4.57
CA TRP A 142 -3.31 -19.26 -3.59
C TRP A 142 -3.25 -20.77 -3.87
N GLY A 143 -4.37 -21.34 -4.31
CA GLY A 143 -4.46 -22.72 -4.78
C GLY A 143 -4.18 -23.73 -3.69
N SER A 144 -3.35 -24.75 -4.00
CA SER A 144 -3.02 -25.85 -3.09
C SER A 144 -1.75 -25.63 -2.27
N ARG A 145 -1.28 -24.37 -2.14
CA ARG A 145 -0.15 -24.02 -1.29
C ARG A 145 -0.46 -24.31 0.18
N PRO A 146 0.56 -24.46 1.04
CA PRO A 146 0.36 -24.49 2.50
C PRO A 146 -0.41 -23.25 2.97
N ASP A 147 -0.90 -23.28 4.20
CA ASP A 147 -1.45 -22.08 4.84
C ASP A 147 -0.45 -20.90 4.72
N PRO A 148 -0.90 -19.66 4.41
CA PRO A 148 0.00 -18.52 4.27
C PRO A 148 0.95 -18.32 5.45
N ALA A 149 0.49 -18.53 6.69
CA ALA A 149 1.32 -18.39 7.89
C ALA A 149 2.40 -19.49 7.99
N GLN A 150 2.17 -20.66 7.38
CA GLN A 150 3.17 -21.71 7.25
C GLN A 150 4.12 -21.45 6.08
N TRP A 151 3.60 -20.97 4.95
CA TRP A 151 4.38 -20.73 3.73
C TRP A 151 5.40 -19.61 3.91
N ILE A 152 5.06 -18.59 4.70
CA ILE A 152 5.91 -17.42 4.96
C ILE A 152 7.17 -17.77 5.80
N LEU A 153 7.16 -18.88 6.55
CA LEU A 153 8.28 -19.37 7.38
C LEU A 153 8.73 -20.78 6.95
N PRO A 154 9.32 -20.94 5.74
CA PRO A 154 9.48 -22.26 5.13
C PRO A 154 10.70 -23.04 5.64
N TYR A 155 11.67 -22.39 6.30
CA TYR A 155 13.01 -22.94 6.55
C TYR A 155 13.16 -23.66 7.90
N THR A 156 12.06 -23.95 8.60
CA THR A 156 12.11 -24.62 9.90
C THR A 156 12.58 -26.07 9.78
N GLY A 157 13.35 -26.54 10.78
CA GLY A 157 13.79 -27.93 10.85
C GLY A 157 14.76 -28.34 9.74
N ASP A 158 14.43 -29.40 9.02
CA ASP A 158 15.21 -29.97 7.92
C ASP A 158 15.17 -29.14 6.63
N LYS A 159 14.35 -28.07 6.60
CA LYS A 159 14.21 -27.15 5.46
C LYS A 159 15.16 -25.96 5.49
N ALA A 160 16.03 -25.86 6.50
CA ALA A 160 17.07 -24.84 6.54
C ALA A 160 17.97 -24.96 5.30
N ASP A 161 18.35 -23.82 4.71
CA ASP A 161 19.20 -23.76 3.52
C ASP A 161 20.44 -22.86 3.78
N PRO A 162 21.52 -23.43 4.35
CA PRO A 162 22.75 -22.69 4.60
C PRO A 162 23.41 -22.14 3.34
N ALA A 163 23.17 -22.75 2.17
CA ALA A 163 23.74 -22.27 0.91
C ALA A 163 23.02 -20.99 0.44
N LEU A 164 21.70 -20.92 0.62
CA LEU A 164 20.93 -19.70 0.38
C LEU A 164 21.37 -18.57 1.32
N VAL A 165 21.53 -18.85 2.61
CA VAL A 165 22.06 -17.86 3.57
C VAL A 165 23.42 -17.33 3.12
N ALA A 166 24.34 -18.21 2.72
CA ALA A 166 25.66 -17.82 2.23
C ALA A 166 25.59 -16.98 0.95
N ARG A 167 24.59 -17.21 0.09
CA ARG A 167 24.35 -16.42 -1.12
C ARG A 167 23.91 -14.99 -0.79
N TYR A 168 22.97 -14.80 0.14
CA TYR A 168 22.60 -13.46 0.61
C TYR A 168 23.77 -12.78 1.34
N GLU A 169 24.51 -13.51 2.18
CA GLU A 169 25.68 -12.98 2.88
C GLU A 169 26.76 -12.47 1.89
N ALA A 170 26.92 -13.12 0.73
CA ALA A 170 27.86 -12.70 -0.30
C ALA A 170 27.55 -11.32 -0.91
N LEU A 171 26.28 -10.87 -0.88
CA LEU A 171 25.90 -9.53 -1.32
C LEU A 171 26.62 -8.42 -0.56
N GLY A 172 27.00 -8.68 0.70
CA GLY A 172 27.76 -7.75 1.53
C GLY A 172 29.16 -7.41 1.01
N ARG A 173 29.67 -8.17 0.02
CA ARG A 173 30.96 -7.93 -0.63
C ARG A 173 30.87 -7.01 -1.86
N LEU A 174 29.65 -6.70 -2.31
CA LEU A 174 29.43 -5.80 -3.44
C LEU A 174 29.76 -4.34 -3.04
N PRO A 175 30.08 -3.47 -4.01
CA PRO A 175 30.33 -2.05 -3.74
C PRO A 175 29.16 -1.36 -3.03
N GLN A 176 29.46 -0.37 -2.18
CA GLN A 176 28.47 0.29 -1.30
C GLN A 176 27.27 0.90 -2.03
N ASN A 177 27.44 1.31 -3.29
CA ASN A 177 26.42 1.94 -4.10
C ASN A 177 25.55 0.95 -4.91
N THR A 178 25.76 -0.37 -4.79
CA THR A 178 24.96 -1.33 -5.54
C THR A 178 23.67 -1.75 -4.83
N PHE A 179 22.69 -2.18 -5.61
CA PHE A 179 21.41 -2.67 -5.11
C PHE A 179 21.54 -3.89 -4.21
N GLY A 180 22.41 -4.84 -4.56
CA GLY A 180 22.67 -6.03 -3.74
C GLY A 180 23.29 -5.68 -2.40
N LYS A 181 24.22 -4.72 -2.37
CA LYS A 181 24.81 -4.25 -1.12
C LYS A 181 23.75 -3.57 -0.24
N ALA A 182 22.83 -2.81 -0.84
CA ALA A 182 21.71 -2.22 -0.13
C ALA A 182 20.73 -3.27 0.46
N LEU A 183 20.45 -4.38 -0.26
CA LEU A 183 19.68 -5.51 0.28
C LEU A 183 20.33 -6.11 1.52
N TRP A 184 21.64 -6.38 1.45
CA TRP A 184 22.39 -6.88 2.59
C TRP A 184 22.39 -5.88 3.76
N ASP A 185 22.62 -4.59 3.50
CA ASP A 185 22.65 -3.55 4.53
C ASP A 185 21.29 -3.39 5.22
N PHE A 186 20.19 -3.49 4.46
CA PHE A 186 18.83 -3.43 4.98
C PHE A 186 18.58 -4.54 6.00
N ASP A 187 18.85 -5.80 5.65
CA ASP A 187 18.64 -6.94 6.55
C ASP A 187 19.53 -6.85 7.79
N LYS A 188 20.82 -6.50 7.62
CA LYS A 188 21.75 -6.36 8.75
C LYS A 188 21.36 -5.24 9.71
N THR A 189 20.87 -4.10 9.17
CA THR A 189 20.46 -2.95 9.98
C THR A 189 19.21 -3.27 10.79
N ASN A 190 18.25 -3.98 10.20
CA ASN A 190 17.00 -4.35 10.87
C ASN A 190 17.08 -5.65 11.69
N GLY A 191 18.21 -6.37 11.62
CA GLY A 191 18.40 -7.64 12.32
C GLY A 191 17.61 -8.80 11.71
N TYR A 192 17.26 -8.71 10.43
CA TYR A 192 16.53 -9.75 9.73
C TYR A 192 17.46 -10.91 9.35
N PRO A 193 17.10 -12.16 9.68
CA PRO A 193 17.86 -13.32 9.23
C PRO A 193 17.67 -13.51 7.72
N PHE A 194 18.74 -13.88 7.03
CA PHE A 194 18.71 -14.09 5.58
C PHE A 194 17.87 -15.32 5.21
N PRO A 195 17.17 -15.28 4.05
CA PRO A 195 16.44 -16.45 3.56
C PRO A 195 17.32 -17.71 3.54
N GLY A 196 16.74 -18.82 4.01
CA GLY A 196 17.43 -20.07 4.29
C GLY A 196 17.73 -20.30 5.77
N ASP A 197 17.77 -19.25 6.60
CA ASP A 197 17.84 -19.40 8.06
C ASP A 197 16.49 -19.91 8.62
N PRO A 198 16.46 -20.78 9.66
CA PRO A 198 15.23 -21.31 10.23
C PRO A 198 14.21 -20.27 10.72
N LYS A 199 14.64 -19.03 10.98
CA LYS A 199 13.77 -17.93 11.40
C LYS A 199 13.47 -16.94 10.28
N ALA A 200 14.03 -17.14 9.09
CA ALA A 200 13.85 -16.23 7.97
C ALA A 200 12.52 -16.41 7.27
N LEU A 201 12.04 -15.29 6.74
CA LEU A 201 10.90 -15.25 5.85
C LEU A 201 11.26 -15.88 4.51
N ASN A 202 10.25 -16.42 3.82
CA ASN A 202 10.39 -16.99 2.48
C ASN A 202 11.07 -15.99 1.53
N ALA A 203 12.10 -16.41 0.81
CA ALA A 203 12.82 -15.56 -0.15
C ALA A 203 11.90 -14.92 -1.19
N GLY A 204 10.87 -15.65 -1.64
CA GLY A 204 9.88 -15.14 -2.61
C GLY A 204 9.00 -14.02 -2.08
N PHE A 205 8.90 -13.86 -0.75
CA PHE A 205 8.26 -12.71 -0.12
C PHE A 205 9.28 -11.63 0.25
N ALA A 206 10.29 -12.00 1.06
CA ALA A 206 11.19 -11.05 1.69
C ALA A 206 11.97 -10.24 0.66
N THR A 207 12.51 -10.89 -0.37
CA THR A 207 13.37 -10.19 -1.34
C THR A 207 12.63 -9.11 -2.14
N PRO A 208 11.47 -9.35 -2.77
CA PRO A 208 10.72 -8.28 -3.44
C PRO A 208 10.16 -7.23 -2.46
N HIS A 209 9.76 -7.64 -1.26
CA HIS A 209 9.31 -6.72 -0.20
C HIS A 209 10.42 -5.74 0.22
N ASP A 210 11.57 -6.26 0.62
CA ASP A 210 12.71 -5.48 1.13
C ASP A 210 13.34 -4.65 0.01
N ALA A 211 13.35 -5.17 -1.22
CA ALA A 211 13.68 -4.40 -2.43
C ALA A 211 12.81 -3.15 -2.58
N THR A 212 11.52 -3.25 -2.24
CA THR A 212 10.59 -2.12 -2.34
C THR A 212 10.92 -1.05 -1.30
N HIS A 213 11.27 -1.42 -0.06
CA HIS A 213 11.78 -0.45 0.93
C HIS A 213 13.01 0.28 0.41
N ILE A 214 13.99 -0.46 -0.11
CA ILE A 214 15.25 0.09 -0.58
C ILE A 214 15.02 1.06 -1.75
N ILE A 215 14.21 0.68 -2.73
CA ILE A 215 14.00 1.49 -3.93
C ILE A 215 13.12 2.70 -3.63
N SER A 216 12.05 2.52 -2.85
CA SER A 216 11.16 3.61 -2.45
C SER A 216 11.79 4.55 -1.41
N GLY A 217 12.76 4.10 -0.64
CA GLY A 217 13.39 4.86 0.44
C GLY A 217 12.53 5.00 1.69
N TYR A 218 11.49 4.16 1.86
CA TYR A 218 10.69 4.09 3.08
C TYR A 218 11.31 3.11 4.09
N ASP A 219 11.38 3.52 5.35
CA ASP A 219 11.92 2.71 6.44
C ASP A 219 10.92 1.64 6.94
N THR A 220 11.27 0.94 8.02
CA THR A 220 10.48 -0.13 8.66
C THR A 220 9.69 0.35 9.88
N SER A 221 9.56 1.67 10.07
CA SER A 221 8.62 2.21 11.07
C SER A 221 7.17 1.94 10.64
N TYR A 222 6.18 2.02 11.54
CA TYR A 222 4.77 1.87 11.12
C TYR A 222 4.37 2.86 10.03
N ARG A 223 4.94 4.07 10.04
CA ARG A 223 4.77 5.04 8.95
C ARG A 223 5.42 4.50 7.67
N GLY A 224 6.67 4.06 7.73
CA GLY A 224 7.39 3.48 6.60
C GLY A 224 6.69 2.26 5.99
N GLU A 225 6.17 1.36 6.80
CA GLU A 225 5.40 0.17 6.38
C GLU A 225 4.10 0.54 5.65
N ILE A 226 3.37 1.55 6.15
CA ILE A 226 2.19 2.07 5.47
C ILE A 226 2.58 2.64 4.10
N LEU A 227 3.68 3.39 4.03
CA LEU A 227 4.12 4.04 2.80
C LEU A 227 4.67 3.04 1.77
N VAL A 228 5.48 2.06 2.19
CA VAL A 228 6.00 1.03 1.27
C VAL A 228 4.87 0.17 0.72
N SER A 229 3.89 -0.21 1.54
CA SER A 229 2.75 -1.00 1.08
C SER A 229 1.83 -0.21 0.16
N THR A 230 1.71 1.11 0.37
CA THR A 230 0.98 1.98 -0.56
C THR A 230 1.70 2.11 -1.90
N PHE A 231 3.03 2.24 -1.86
CA PHE A 231 3.86 2.21 -3.06
C PHE A 231 3.70 0.86 -3.79
N THR A 232 3.79 -0.27 -3.09
CA THR A 232 3.59 -1.62 -3.64
C THR A 232 2.20 -1.76 -4.26
N ALA A 233 1.14 -1.34 -3.56
CA ALA A 233 -0.24 -1.41 -4.05
C ALA A 233 -0.47 -0.65 -5.35
N ALA A 234 0.25 0.46 -5.54
CA ALA A 234 0.15 1.25 -6.76
C ALA A 234 1.02 0.70 -7.91
N MET A 235 2.12 0.04 -7.58
CA MET A 235 3.02 -0.65 -8.54
C MET A 235 2.46 -1.99 -9.02
N HIS A 236 1.85 -2.76 -8.11
CA HIS A 236 1.47 -4.15 -8.32
C HIS A 236 -0.06 -4.32 -8.27
N PRO A 237 -0.73 -4.70 -9.38
CA PRO A 237 -2.19 -4.55 -9.52
C PRO A 237 -3.02 -5.68 -8.89
N ILE A 238 -2.43 -6.61 -8.15
CA ILE A 238 -3.14 -7.75 -7.55
C ILE A 238 -3.46 -7.44 -6.09
N ASN A 239 -4.76 -7.43 -5.75
CA ASN A 239 -5.27 -7.13 -4.40
C ASN A 239 -4.65 -5.86 -3.75
N PRO A 240 -4.54 -4.71 -4.45
CA PRO A 240 -3.77 -3.57 -3.96
C PRO A 240 -4.32 -2.99 -2.64
N MET A 241 -5.66 -2.95 -2.49
CA MET A 241 -6.28 -2.48 -1.25
C MET A 241 -6.26 -3.57 -0.16
N ALA A 242 -6.89 -4.71 -0.45
CA ALA A 242 -7.11 -5.79 0.51
C ALA A 242 -5.81 -6.47 0.98
N GLY A 243 -4.85 -6.63 0.09
CA GLY A 243 -3.59 -7.33 0.35
C GLY A 243 -2.44 -6.43 0.80
N HIS A 244 -2.48 -5.12 0.56
CA HIS A 244 -1.36 -4.22 0.87
C HIS A 244 -1.75 -3.03 1.73
N ILE A 245 -2.71 -2.21 1.31
CA ILE A 245 -3.03 -0.96 2.03
C ILE A 245 -3.80 -1.20 3.33
N LEU A 246 -4.89 -1.97 3.30
CA LEU A 246 -5.71 -2.17 4.48
C LEU A 246 -4.97 -2.88 5.62
N PRO A 247 -4.18 -3.94 5.39
CA PRO A 247 -3.49 -4.65 6.46
C PRO A 247 -2.58 -3.74 7.30
N VAL A 248 -1.78 -2.90 6.64
CA VAL A 248 -0.86 -1.98 7.33
C VAL A 248 -1.57 -0.79 7.98
N ILE A 249 -2.68 -0.29 7.43
CA ILE A 249 -3.49 0.73 8.10
C ILE A 249 -4.14 0.15 9.36
N PHE A 250 -4.72 -1.05 9.28
CA PHE A 250 -5.34 -1.71 10.43
C PHE A 250 -4.30 -1.90 11.55
N ASN A 251 -3.10 -2.39 11.22
CA ASN A 251 -2.06 -2.63 12.22
C ASN A 251 -1.36 -1.35 12.74
N GLY A 252 -0.84 -0.53 11.82
CA GLY A 252 0.04 0.60 12.13
C GLY A 252 -0.66 1.94 12.41
N HIS A 253 -1.97 2.05 12.11
CA HIS A 253 -2.73 3.28 12.30
C HIS A 253 -3.94 3.10 13.21
N LEU A 254 -4.71 2.03 13.04
CA LEU A 254 -5.90 1.74 13.85
C LEU A 254 -5.58 0.98 15.15
N GLY A 255 -4.38 0.41 15.25
CA GLY A 255 -3.93 -0.36 16.41
C GLY A 255 -4.59 -1.75 16.52
N ILE A 256 -4.97 -2.35 15.39
CA ILE A 256 -5.54 -3.70 15.34
C ILE A 256 -4.42 -4.72 15.27
N LYS A 257 -4.40 -5.63 16.25
CA LYS A 257 -3.41 -6.70 16.34
C LYS A 257 -3.79 -7.84 15.38
N PHE A 258 -2.91 -8.13 14.41
CA PHE A 258 -3.11 -9.24 13.45
C PHE A 258 -2.81 -10.61 14.04
N ASN A 259 -1.74 -10.71 14.83
CA ASN A 259 -1.28 -11.94 15.45
C ASN A 259 -0.46 -11.60 16.71
N ASP A 260 -0.07 -12.62 17.48
CA ASP A 260 0.65 -12.44 18.75
C ASP A 260 2.06 -11.82 18.62
N VAL A 261 2.59 -11.73 17.41
CA VAL A 261 3.92 -11.21 17.11
C VAL A 261 3.85 -9.74 16.62
N ALA A 262 2.77 -9.36 15.96
CA ALA A 262 2.52 -7.99 15.51
C ALA A 262 2.32 -7.08 16.73
N THR A 263 3.17 -6.07 16.84
CA THR A 263 2.94 -4.97 17.78
C THR A 263 2.03 -3.96 17.07
N PRO A 264 0.82 -3.69 17.56
CA PRO A 264 -0.04 -2.68 16.95
C PRO A 264 0.43 -1.27 17.32
N ALA A 265 0.20 -0.30 16.43
CA ALA A 265 0.46 1.11 16.68
C ALA A 265 -0.71 2.00 16.28
N LYS A 266 -0.70 3.24 16.76
CA LYS A 266 -1.67 4.26 16.40
C LYS A 266 -0.98 5.47 15.79
N GLY A 267 -1.59 6.05 14.77
CA GLY A 267 -1.11 7.29 14.16
C GLY A 267 0.06 7.14 13.19
N GLY A 268 0.29 5.94 12.63
CA GLY A 268 1.33 5.72 11.61
C GLY A 268 1.00 6.35 10.25
N PHE A 269 -0.26 6.71 9.98
CA PHE A 269 -0.67 7.27 8.70
C PHE A 269 -0.19 8.72 8.54
N ASP A 270 0.61 8.97 7.50
CA ASP A 270 1.00 10.30 7.04
C ASP A 270 0.17 10.66 5.80
N PRO A 271 -0.83 11.56 5.92
CA PRO A 271 -1.69 11.91 4.81
C PRO A 271 -0.95 12.41 3.57
N ASP A 272 0.02 13.31 3.68
CA ASP A 272 0.66 13.88 2.48
C ASP A 272 1.51 12.82 1.77
N GLU A 273 2.33 12.12 2.55
CA GLU A 273 3.26 11.15 1.99
C GLU A 273 2.56 9.86 1.53
N PHE A 274 1.41 9.50 2.09
CA PHE A 274 0.61 8.36 1.61
C PHE A 274 0.20 8.53 0.14
N TRP A 275 -0.37 9.69 -0.21
CA TRP A 275 -0.78 9.95 -1.60
C TRP A 275 0.42 10.18 -2.53
N HIS A 276 1.53 10.68 -1.99
CA HIS A 276 2.79 10.75 -2.73
C HIS A 276 3.33 9.34 -3.02
N ALA A 277 3.37 8.44 -2.03
CA ALA A 277 3.79 7.04 -2.19
C ALA A 277 2.94 6.32 -3.24
N TRP A 278 1.62 6.55 -3.23
CA TRP A 278 0.71 6.03 -4.25
C TRP A 278 1.08 6.50 -5.65
N ALA A 279 1.31 7.80 -5.83
CA ALA A 279 1.72 8.35 -7.14
C ALA A 279 3.07 7.79 -7.59
N ARG A 280 4.03 7.67 -6.67
CA ARG A 280 5.36 7.12 -6.92
C ARG A 280 5.32 5.65 -7.35
N GLY A 281 4.51 4.84 -6.66
CA GLY A 281 4.33 3.42 -7.01
C GLY A 281 3.63 3.26 -8.36
N HIS A 282 2.61 4.07 -8.63
CA HIS A 282 1.91 4.09 -9.92
C HIS A 282 2.87 4.43 -11.08
N ASP A 283 3.81 5.36 -10.87
CA ASP A 283 4.72 5.82 -11.91
C ASP A 283 5.96 4.92 -12.08
N MET A 284 6.18 3.97 -11.15
CA MET A 284 7.25 2.99 -11.28
C MET A 284 7.00 2.08 -12.50
N THR A 285 8.05 1.79 -13.27
CA THR A 285 7.94 1.07 -14.54
C THR A 285 8.26 -0.42 -14.43
N VAL A 286 8.48 -0.93 -13.22
CA VAL A 286 8.82 -2.33 -12.95
C VAL A 286 7.96 -2.82 -11.79
N ASP A 287 7.54 -4.07 -11.87
CA ASP A 287 6.78 -4.74 -10.81
C ASP A 287 7.68 -5.80 -10.17
N PHE A 288 8.04 -5.62 -8.89
CA PHE A 288 8.89 -6.55 -8.15
C PHE A 288 8.19 -7.86 -7.78
N PHE A 289 6.87 -7.91 -7.84
CA PHE A 289 6.09 -9.11 -7.57
C PHE A 289 5.70 -9.84 -8.85
N ALA A 290 6.09 -9.33 -10.03
CA ALA A 290 5.89 -10.03 -11.29
C ALA A 290 6.60 -11.40 -11.29
N PRO A 291 5.95 -12.48 -11.78
CA PRO A 291 6.50 -13.83 -11.72
C PRO A 291 7.87 -14.03 -12.41
N ASP A 292 8.18 -13.19 -13.38
CA ASP A 292 9.41 -13.22 -14.17
C ASP A 292 10.49 -12.25 -13.67
N TRP A 293 10.21 -11.46 -12.62
CA TRP A 293 11.19 -10.56 -12.03
C TRP A 293 12.08 -11.27 -11.00
N SER A 294 13.37 -10.93 -11.01
CA SER A 294 14.32 -11.38 -9.99
C SER A 294 15.26 -10.26 -9.57
N ALA A 295 15.36 -10.01 -8.26
CA ALA A 295 16.33 -9.06 -7.71
C ALA A 295 17.77 -9.40 -8.14
N TRP A 296 18.08 -10.69 -8.30
CA TRP A 296 19.40 -11.21 -8.64
C TRP A 296 19.93 -10.71 -9.99
N ASP A 297 19.05 -10.34 -10.92
CA ASP A 297 19.45 -9.76 -12.21
C ASP A 297 19.99 -8.33 -12.08
N TRP A 298 19.79 -7.70 -10.92
CA TRP A 298 20.07 -6.28 -10.69
C TRP A 298 21.05 -6.01 -9.55
N VAL A 299 21.45 -7.03 -8.77
CA VAL A 299 22.23 -6.84 -7.52
C VAL A 299 23.57 -6.11 -7.70
N GLU A 300 24.20 -6.21 -8.87
CA GLU A 300 25.47 -5.53 -9.16
C GLU A 300 25.29 -4.09 -9.68
N ARG A 301 24.06 -3.69 -10.01
CA ARG A 301 23.77 -2.37 -10.59
C ARG A 301 23.80 -1.28 -9.52
N ASP A 302 24.18 -0.08 -9.92
CA ASP A 302 24.12 1.11 -9.07
C ASP A 302 22.68 1.43 -8.67
N LEU A 303 22.45 1.65 -7.38
CA LEU A 303 21.12 1.84 -6.82
C LEU A 303 20.42 3.11 -7.34
N GLU A 304 21.16 4.21 -7.51
CA GLU A 304 20.58 5.47 -8.00
C GLU A 304 20.33 5.44 -9.51
N GLU A 305 21.12 4.67 -10.26
CA GLU A 305 20.81 4.33 -11.65
C GLU A 305 19.52 3.53 -11.76
N LEU A 306 19.31 2.54 -10.89
CA LEU A 306 18.06 1.76 -10.88
C LEU A 306 16.85 2.62 -10.55
N ARG A 307 16.91 3.47 -9.52
CA ARG A 307 15.80 4.38 -9.20
C ARG A 307 15.41 5.26 -10.39
N ARG A 308 16.40 5.82 -11.10
CA ARG A 308 16.15 6.60 -12.33
C ARG A 308 15.58 5.73 -13.45
N TYR A 309 16.14 4.55 -13.65
CA TYR A 309 15.74 3.63 -14.71
C TYR A 309 14.31 3.08 -14.51
N TRP A 310 13.92 2.83 -13.26
CA TRP A 310 12.58 2.37 -12.87
C TRP A 310 11.59 3.50 -12.61
N ASN A 311 11.97 4.76 -12.90
CA ASN A 311 11.15 5.96 -12.72
C ASN A 311 10.66 6.19 -11.28
N VAL A 312 11.51 5.91 -10.29
CA VAL A 312 11.21 6.11 -8.88
C VAL A 312 11.79 7.45 -8.43
N THR A 313 10.92 8.44 -8.23
CA THR A 313 11.30 9.75 -7.66
C THR A 313 11.60 9.62 -6.15
N PRO A 314 12.35 10.55 -5.54
CA PRO A 314 12.63 10.50 -4.10
C PRO A 314 11.36 10.60 -3.24
N PRO A 315 11.33 9.99 -2.04
CA PRO A 315 10.24 10.19 -1.09
C PRO A 315 10.18 11.66 -0.63
N GLY A 316 9.02 12.08 -0.13
CA GLY A 316 8.89 13.39 0.50
C GLY A 316 9.76 13.51 1.74
N ARG A 317 10.16 14.74 2.08
CA ARG A 317 10.92 14.98 3.31
C ARG A 317 10.03 14.66 4.51
N GLY A 318 10.39 13.63 5.27
CA GLY A 318 9.76 13.34 6.56
C GLY A 318 9.76 14.61 7.42
N ARG A 319 8.57 15.02 7.87
CA ARG A 319 8.45 16.06 8.89
C ARG A 319 8.53 15.45 10.27
#